data_AF-A0A2D3VX99-F1
#
_entry.id   AF-A0A2D3VX99-F1
#
_cell.length_a   1.000
_cell.length_b   1.000
_cell.length_c   1.000
_cell.angle_alpha   90.00
_cell.angle_beta   90.00
_cell.angle_gamma   90.00
#
_symmetry.space_group_name_H-M   'P 1'
#
loop_
_entity.id
_entity.type
_entity.pdbx_description
1 polymer ?
#
loop_
_entity_poly.entity_id
_entity_poly.type
_entity_poly.pdbx_seq_one_letter_code
_entity_poly.pdbx_strand_id
1 'polypeptide(L)'
;MQEYDIPLHDIKPILEVQEYSLYYFVALSILIIFLLLAFGYILYKHFKTKQRLNLRAEHYNLLKTVDLSDTKNAAYGITLYGLTFRDDSPRHTEMYQNIVTRLQEYKYKKSVAAFESEVLGYIDVYKGMIDV
;
A
#
# COMPACT_ATOMS: atom_id res chain seq x y z
N MET A 1 36.37 86.22 -20.09
CA MET A 1 36.13 84.90 -19.49
C MET A 1 36.34 83.88 -20.59
N GLN A 2 37.26 82.93 -20.40
CA GLN A 2 37.63 81.96 -21.43
C GLN A 2 36.62 80.80 -21.35
N GLU A 3 35.80 80.67 -22.39
CA GLU A 3 34.74 79.67 -22.50
C GLU A 3 35.38 78.31 -22.79
N TYR A 4 35.24 77.35 -21.88
CA TYR A 4 35.74 75.99 -22.05
C TYR A 4 34.64 75.13 -22.68
N ASP A 5 34.85 74.71 -23.93
CA ASP A 5 33.96 73.82 -24.65
C ASP A 5 34.32 72.36 -24.30
N ILE A 6 33.46 71.69 -23.53
CA ILE A 6 33.66 70.29 -23.15
C ILE A 6 33.00 69.43 -24.23
N PRO A 7 33.75 68.61 -24.98
CA PRO A 7 33.17 67.78 -26.03
C PRO A 7 32.21 66.76 -25.41
N LEU A 8 30.94 66.85 -25.79
CA LEU A 8 29.90 65.94 -25.34
C LEU A 8 30.08 64.59 -26.05
N HIS A 9 30.51 63.56 -25.32
CA HIS A 9 30.57 62.20 -25.84
C HIS A 9 29.22 61.53 -25.70
N ASP A 10 28.72 60.99 -26.81
CA ASP A 10 27.42 60.35 -26.89
C ASP A 10 27.35 59.14 -25.96
N ILE A 11 26.20 58.95 -25.30
CA ILE A 11 26.03 57.86 -24.32
C ILE A 11 25.80 56.57 -25.11
N LYS A 12 26.52 55.50 -24.78
CA LYS A 12 26.34 54.21 -25.46
C LYS A 12 24.86 53.78 -25.43
N PRO A 13 24.35 53.20 -26.53
CA PRO A 13 22.99 52.68 -26.56
C PRO A 13 22.85 51.56 -25.51
N ILE A 14 21.65 51.46 -24.92
CA ILE A 14 21.32 50.40 -23.97
C ILE A 14 21.47 49.06 -24.70
N LEU A 15 22.42 48.24 -24.24
CA LEU A 15 22.57 46.89 -24.73
C LEU A 15 21.55 46.00 -24.02
N GLU A 16 20.70 45.34 -24.79
CA GLU A 16 19.80 44.33 -24.24
C GLU A 16 20.62 43.13 -23.75
N VAL A 17 20.66 42.94 -22.43
CA VAL A 17 21.25 41.75 -21.81
C VAL A 17 20.15 40.72 -21.64
N GLN A 18 20.31 39.55 -22.23
CA GLN A 18 19.38 38.44 -22.04
C GLN A 18 19.59 37.83 -20.66
N GLU A 19 18.55 37.80 -19.83
CA GLU A 19 18.60 37.23 -18.49
C GLU A 19 17.70 35.99 -18.36
N TYR A 20 18.32 34.84 -18.08
CA TYR A 20 17.64 33.55 -17.93
C TYR A 20 17.60 33.03 -16.49
N SER A 21 18.09 33.81 -15.53
CA SER A 21 18.23 33.43 -14.12
C SER A 21 16.92 32.91 -13.50
N LEU A 22 15.80 33.59 -13.80
CA LEU A 22 14.47 33.17 -13.35
C LEU A 22 14.06 31.81 -13.94
N TYR A 23 14.33 31.58 -15.23
CA TYR A 23 13.98 30.32 -15.89
C TYR A 23 14.78 29.14 -15.31
N TYR A 24 16.07 29.32 -15.04
CA TYR A 24 16.88 28.31 -14.37
C TYR A 24 16.38 28.00 -12.96
N PHE A 25 16.02 29.04 -12.20
CA PHE A 25 15.46 28.88 -10.85
C PHE A 25 14.15 28.08 -10.87
N VAL A 26 13.23 28.41 -11.79
CA VAL A 26 11.96 27.70 -11.94
C VAL A 26 12.19 26.25 -12.37
N ALA A 27 13.04 26.00 -13.38
CA ALA A 27 13.34 24.65 -13.83
C ALA A 27 13.96 23.78 -12.73
N LEU A 28 14.90 24.34 -11.96
CA LEU A 28 15.52 23.66 -10.82
C LEU A 28 14.51 23.38 -9.71
N SER A 29 13.64 24.34 -9.41
CA SER A 29 12.58 24.17 -8.41
C SER A 29 11.63 23.03 -8.78
N ILE A 30 11.20 22.97 -10.04
CA ILE A 30 10.36 21.90 -10.57
C ILE A 30 11.08 20.55 -10.45
N LEU A 31 12.35 20.48 -10.84
CA LEU A 31 13.15 19.26 -10.76
C LEU A 31 13.28 18.75 -9.31
N ILE A 32 13.53 19.64 -8.35
CA ILE A 32 13.60 19.30 -6.93
C ILE A 32 12.25 18.76 -6.44
N ILE A 33 11.13 19.39 -6.82
CA ILE A 33 9.79 18.93 -6.45
C ILE A 33 9.55 17.52 -6.99
N PHE A 34 9.90 17.23 -8.25
CA PHE A 34 9.78 15.90 -8.83
C PHE A 34 10.62 14.86 -8.08
N LEU A 35 11.86 15.20 -7.72
CA LEU A 35 12.72 14.30 -6.95
C LEU A 35 12.13 14.02 -5.56
N LEU A 36 11.59 15.02 -4.88
CA LEU A 36 10.95 14.86 -3.57
C LEU A 36 9.71 13.97 -3.66
N LEU A 37 8.87 14.17 -4.69
CA LEU A 37 7.69 13.34 -4.92
C LEU A 37 8.07 11.88 -5.23
N ALA A 38 9.06 11.67 -6.10
CA ALA A 38 9.54 10.34 -6.44
C ALA A 38 10.12 9.63 -5.20
N PHE A 39 10.94 10.34 -4.41
CA PHE A 39 11.51 9.81 -3.18
C PHE A 39 10.42 9.48 -2.14
N GLY A 40 9.47 10.39 -1.95
CA GLY A 40 8.31 10.17 -1.06
C GLY A 40 7.48 8.96 -1.47
N TYR A 41 7.23 8.78 -2.78
CA TYR A 41 6.53 7.61 -3.31
C TYR A 41 7.28 6.30 -3.04
N ILE A 42 8.60 6.28 -3.23
CA ILE A 42 9.44 5.10 -2.97
C ILE A 42 9.38 4.73 -1.48
N LEU A 43 9.54 5.71 -0.58
CA LEU A 43 9.45 5.47 0.86
C LEU A 43 8.06 4.93 1.24
N TYR A 44 6.99 5.58 0.77
CA TYR A 44 5.61 5.12 1.00
C TYR A 44 5.43 3.66 0.58
N LYS A 45 5.88 3.30 -0.64
CA LYS A 45 5.79 1.93 -1.15
C LYS A 45 6.59 0.94 -0.31
N HIS A 46 7.79 1.32 0.13
CA HIS A 46 8.66 0.48 0.95
C HIS A 46 8.05 0.16 2.32
N PHE A 47 7.58 1.18 3.03
CA PHE A 47 6.94 1.00 4.33
C PHE A 47 5.65 0.19 4.23
N LYS A 48 4.81 0.47 3.22
CA LYS A 48 3.55 -0.27 2.99
C LYS A 48 3.80 -1.74 2.68
N THR A 49 4.84 -2.06 1.92
CA THR A 49 5.20 -3.45 1.60
C THR A 49 5.62 -4.22 2.85
N LYS A 50 6.48 -3.63 3.69
CA LYS A 50 6.90 -4.27 4.96
C LYS A 50 5.73 -4.53 5.90
N GLN A 51 4.84 -3.54 6.07
CA GLN A 51 3.65 -3.70 6.92
C GLN A 51 2.72 -4.81 6.41
N ARG A 52 2.52 -4.90 5.09
CA ARG A 52 1.70 -5.96 4.49
C ARG A 52 2.30 -7.35 4.73
N LEU A 53 3.63 -7.50 4.61
CA LEU A 53 4.29 -8.78 4.87
C LEU A 53 4.13 -9.21 6.33
N ASN A 54 4.33 -8.27 7.27
CA ASN A 54 4.15 -8.54 8.70
C ASN A 54 2.71 -8.97 9.02
N LEU A 55 1.71 -8.27 8.48
CA LEU A 55 0.30 -8.62 8.69
C LEU A 55 -0.06 -10.00 8.11
N ARG A 56 0.47 -10.33 6.93
CA ARG A 56 0.26 -11.66 6.32
C ARG A 56 0.85 -12.77 7.18
N ALA A 57 2.09 -12.59 7.64
CA ALA A 57 2.74 -13.56 8.52
C ALA A 57 1.98 -13.74 9.84
N GLU A 58 1.50 -12.64 10.43
CA GLU A 58 0.69 -12.66 11.65
C GLU A 58 -0.63 -13.42 11.44
N HIS A 59 -1.40 -13.07 10.41
CA HIS A 59 -2.67 -13.74 10.12
C HIS A 59 -2.49 -15.21 9.75
N TYR A 60 -1.40 -15.58 9.08
CA TYR A 60 -1.09 -16.98 8.79
C TYR A 60 -0.82 -17.78 10.07
N ASN A 61 -0.05 -17.21 11.00
CA ASN A 61 0.19 -17.82 12.30
C ASN A 61 -1.12 -17.97 13.10
N LEU A 62 -1.94 -16.92 13.16
CA LEU A 62 -3.23 -16.96 13.82
C LEU A 62 -4.14 -18.04 13.22
N LEU A 63 -4.18 -18.16 11.89
CA LEU A 63 -4.96 -19.18 11.17
C LEU A 63 -4.52 -20.62 11.54
N LYS A 64 -3.21 -20.83 11.73
CA LYS A 64 -2.64 -22.12 12.16
C LYS A 64 -2.97 -22.46 13.61
N THR A 65 -2.97 -21.47 14.49
CA THR A 65 -3.18 -21.66 15.93
C THR A 65 -4.64 -21.57 16.37
N VAL A 66 -5.59 -21.34 15.45
CA VAL A 66 -7.02 -21.35 15.78
C VAL A 66 -7.39 -22.69 16.43
N ASP A 67 -7.96 -22.62 17.63
CA ASP A 67 -8.52 -23.78 18.31
C ASP A 67 -9.84 -24.18 17.65
N LEU A 68 -9.83 -25.33 16.97
CA LEU A 68 -11.00 -25.87 16.26
C LEU A 68 -12.05 -26.49 17.21
N SER A 69 -11.72 -26.69 18.49
CA SER A 69 -12.68 -27.18 19.49
C SER A 69 -13.69 -26.10 19.88
N ASP A 70 -13.26 -24.83 19.95
CA ASP A 70 -14.14 -23.67 20.07
C ASP A 70 -14.69 -23.26 18.71
N THR A 71 -15.70 -24.00 18.27
CA THR A 71 -16.22 -23.96 16.90
C THR A 71 -16.69 -22.55 16.49
N LYS A 72 -17.32 -21.82 17.41
CA LYS A 72 -17.82 -20.47 17.13
C LYS A 72 -16.67 -19.48 16.94
N ASN A 73 -15.74 -19.44 17.88
CA ASN A 73 -14.61 -18.51 17.79
C ASN A 73 -13.70 -18.87 16.63
N ALA A 74 -13.52 -20.16 16.35
CA ALA A 74 -12.82 -20.64 15.17
C ALA A 74 -13.48 -20.15 13.87
N ALA A 75 -14.80 -20.25 13.75
CA ALA A 75 -15.51 -19.79 12.55
C ALA A 75 -15.32 -18.28 12.30
N TYR A 76 -15.35 -17.46 13.36
CA TYR A 76 -15.03 -16.03 13.24
C TYR A 76 -13.56 -15.79 12.90
N GLY A 77 -12.63 -16.45 13.59
CA GLY A 77 -11.19 -16.30 13.38
C GLY A 77 -10.77 -16.70 11.97
N ILE A 78 -11.20 -17.87 11.49
CA ILE A 78 -10.88 -18.36 10.14
C ILE A 78 -11.45 -17.41 9.08
N THR A 79 -12.67 -16.89 9.26
CA THR A 79 -13.23 -15.87 8.35
C THR A 79 -12.35 -14.62 8.33
N LEU A 80 -11.97 -14.11 9.49
CA LEU A 80 -11.24 -12.86 9.62
C LEU A 80 -9.82 -12.95 9.07
N TYR A 81 -9.04 -13.93 9.52
CA TYR A 81 -7.64 -14.08 9.13
C TYR A 81 -7.51 -14.62 7.71
N GLY A 82 -8.43 -15.48 7.29
CA GLY A 82 -8.48 -16.01 5.93
C GLY A 82 -8.70 -14.94 4.86
N LEU A 83 -9.40 -13.84 5.19
CA LEU A 83 -9.68 -12.75 4.25
C LEU A 83 -8.41 -12.13 3.65
N THR A 84 -7.31 -12.12 4.38
CA THR A 84 -6.02 -11.56 3.95
C THR A 84 -5.41 -12.24 2.73
N PHE A 85 -5.79 -13.50 2.48
CA PHE A 85 -5.26 -14.33 1.40
C PHE A 85 -6.25 -14.53 0.25
N ARG A 86 -7.48 -14.05 0.41
CA ARG A 86 -8.58 -14.23 -0.57
C ARG A 86 -8.14 -13.83 -1.97
N ASP A 87 -7.48 -12.69 -2.11
CA ASP A 87 -7.19 -12.06 -3.40
C ASP A 87 -5.85 -12.50 -4.02
N ASP A 88 -5.20 -13.54 -3.48
CA ASP A 88 -3.92 -14.03 -4.02
C ASP A 88 -4.08 -14.71 -5.38
N SER A 89 -5.23 -15.34 -5.64
CA SER A 89 -5.60 -15.92 -6.93
C SER A 89 -7.11 -16.11 -7.06
N PRO A 90 -7.66 -16.25 -8.29
CA PRO A 90 -9.08 -16.57 -8.47
C PRO A 90 -9.52 -17.81 -7.68
N ARG A 91 -8.66 -18.83 -7.61
CA ARG A 91 -8.91 -20.06 -6.85
C ARG A 91 -8.97 -19.81 -5.34
N HIS A 92 -8.16 -18.90 -4.81
CA HIS A 92 -8.24 -18.51 -3.40
C HIS A 92 -9.54 -17.79 -3.09
N THR A 93 -9.99 -16.90 -3.98
CA THR A 93 -11.28 -16.22 -3.83
C THR A 93 -12.43 -17.21 -3.76
N GLU A 94 -12.48 -18.16 -4.71
CA GLU A 94 -13.52 -19.19 -4.74
C GLU A 94 -13.51 -20.06 -3.49
N MET A 95 -12.33 -20.54 -3.08
CA MET A 95 -12.18 -21.39 -1.90
C MET A 95 -12.54 -20.65 -0.60
N TYR A 96 -12.11 -19.40 -0.47
CA TYR A 96 -12.44 -18.56 0.67
C TYR A 96 -13.95 -18.37 0.77
N GLN A 97 -14.64 -18.06 -0.33
CA GLN A 97 -16.09 -17.92 -0.32
C GLN A 97 -16.78 -19.23 0.05
N ASN A 98 -16.33 -20.36 -0.49
CA ASN A 98 -16.87 -21.68 -0.16
C ASN A 98 -16.81 -21.96 1.35
N ILE A 99 -15.65 -21.73 1.97
CA ILE A 99 -15.46 -21.92 3.41
C ILE A 99 -16.29 -20.94 4.22
N VAL A 100 -16.29 -19.66 3.85
CA VAL A 100 -17.08 -18.65 4.57
C VAL A 100 -18.55 -19.02 4.59
N THR A 101 -19.11 -19.47 3.47
CA THR A 101 -20.50 -19.94 3.38
C THR A 101 -20.75 -21.09 4.35
N ARG A 102 -19.87 -22.10 4.41
CA ARG A 102 -19.99 -23.22 5.35
C ARG A 102 -19.85 -22.80 6.81
N LEU A 103 -18.96 -21.85 7.10
CA LEU A 103 -18.75 -21.33 8.44
C LEU A 103 -19.92 -20.47 8.95
N GLN A 104 -20.83 -20.00 8.09
CA GLN A 104 -21.97 -19.17 8.52
C GLN A 104 -22.86 -19.88 9.53
N GLU A 105 -23.05 -21.19 9.40
CA GLU A 105 -23.91 -21.97 10.30
C GLU A 105 -23.41 -21.98 11.76
N TYR A 106 -22.10 -21.91 11.93
CA TYR A 106 -21.40 -21.92 13.21
C TYR A 106 -21.23 -20.51 13.79
N LYS A 107 -21.69 -19.49 13.07
CA LYS A 107 -21.66 -18.09 13.50
C LYS A 107 -23.04 -17.69 14.03
N TYR A 108 -23.08 -16.65 14.87
CA TYR A 108 -24.30 -16.01 15.38
C TYR A 108 -25.20 -16.81 16.34
N LYS A 109 -25.10 -18.15 16.44
CA LYS A 109 -25.83 -18.96 17.44
C LYS A 109 -25.15 -18.87 18.83
N LYS A 110 -25.94 -19.04 19.90
CA LYS A 110 -25.42 -19.00 21.29
C LYS A 110 -24.61 -20.25 21.63
N SER A 111 -25.11 -21.42 21.23
CA SER A 111 -24.43 -22.70 21.28
C SER A 111 -24.39 -23.28 19.87
N VAL A 112 -23.28 -23.89 19.50
CA VAL A 112 -23.04 -24.49 18.18
C VAL A 112 -22.52 -25.91 18.35
N ALA A 113 -22.87 -26.79 17.41
CA ALA A 113 -22.27 -28.11 17.34
C ALA A 113 -20.79 -28.00 16.97
N ALA A 114 -20.03 -29.06 17.21
CA ALA A 114 -18.67 -29.19 16.70
C ALA A 114 -18.65 -29.16 15.16
N PHE A 115 -17.52 -28.77 14.56
CA PHE A 115 -17.37 -28.84 13.11
C PHE A 115 -17.58 -30.25 12.59
N GLU A 116 -18.34 -30.35 11.51
CA GLU A 116 -18.40 -31.57 10.70
C GLU A 116 -17.04 -31.85 10.05
N SER A 117 -16.74 -33.13 9.82
CA SER A 117 -15.48 -33.56 9.19
C SER A 117 -15.27 -32.96 7.81
N GLU A 118 -16.35 -32.73 7.05
CA GLU A 118 -16.30 -32.04 5.77
C GLU A 118 -15.77 -30.62 5.93
N VAL A 119 -16.31 -29.84 6.88
CA VAL A 119 -15.92 -28.44 7.12
C VAL A 119 -14.45 -28.35 7.53
N LEU A 120 -13.99 -29.27 8.38
CA LEU A 120 -12.58 -29.39 8.76
C LEU A 120 -11.69 -29.64 7.53
N GLY A 121 -12.10 -30.54 6.64
CA GLY A 121 -11.37 -30.80 5.39
C GLY A 121 -11.24 -29.55 4.51
N TYR A 122 -12.30 -28.75 4.36
CA TYR A 122 -12.22 -27.50 3.60
C TYR A 122 -11.30 -26.48 4.27
N ILE A 123 -11.36 -26.35 5.60
CA ILE A 123 -10.46 -25.47 6.36
C ILE A 123 -9.00 -25.84 6.10
N ASP A 124 -8.66 -27.14 6.16
CA ASP A 124 -7.30 -27.61 5.96
C ASP A 124 -6.82 -27.40 4.53
N VAL A 125 -7.66 -27.65 3.52
CA VAL A 125 -7.31 -27.39 2.12
C VAL A 125 -7.02 -25.90 1.90
N TYR A 126 -7.82 -24.99 2.46
CA TYR A 126 -7.56 -23.55 2.31
C TYR A 126 -6.31 -23.10 3.05
N LYS A 127 -6.07 -23.61 4.26
CA LYS A 127 -4.80 -23.38 4.97
C LYS A 127 -3.60 -23.86 4.15
N GLY A 128 -3.72 -25.00 3.48
CA GLY A 128 -2.67 -25.57 2.63
C GLY A 128 -2.47 -24.83 1.30
N MET A 129 -3.45 -24.05 0.85
CA MET A 129 -3.31 -23.21 -0.35
C MET A 129 -2.50 -21.93 -0.09
N ILE A 130 -2.45 -21.48 1.16
CA ILE A 130 -1.79 -20.23 1.54
C ILE A 130 -0.27 -20.45 1.66
N ASP A 131 0.49 -19.69 0.87
CA ASP A 131 1.95 -19.62 0.91
C ASP A 131 2.38 -18.21 1.36
N VAL A 132 3.16 -18.12 2.45
CA VAL A 132 3.55 -16.86 3.13
C VAL A 132 5.02 -16.87 3.51
#